data_AF-A0A529KW52-F1
#
_entry.id   AF-A0A529KW52-F1
#
_cell.length_a   1.000
_cell.length_b   1.000
_cell.length_c   1.000
_cell.angle_alpha   90.00
_cell.angle_beta   90.00
_cell.angle_gamma   90.00
#
_symmetry.space_group_name_H-M   'P 1'
#
loop_
_entity.id
_entity.type
_entity.pdbx_description
1 polymer ?
#
loop_
_entity_poly.entity_id
_entity_poly.type
_entity_poly.pdbx_seq_one_letter_code
_entity_poly.pdbx_strand_id
1 'polypeptide(L)'
;LLLSVPALCYIAYLIATGKDHFISSSATDTALLIGCGPITAVPLLLFAFGARLLRLSTIGIMQYIAPTMVFLIAVLIFDEPFGTIQAIAFALIWTPLAMYS
;
A
#
# COMPACT_ATOMS: atom_id res chain seq x y z
N LEU A 1 7.36 11.96 -14.97
CA LEU A 1 8.11 13.05 -15.66
C LEU A 1 7.34 14.37 -15.67
N LEU A 2 6.04 14.40 -15.97
CA LEU A 2 5.26 15.65 -15.90
C LEU A 2 5.28 16.30 -14.49
N LEU A 3 5.28 15.47 -13.44
CA LEU A 3 5.36 15.93 -12.05
C LEU A 3 6.79 16.20 -11.56
N SER A 4 7.84 15.83 -12.31
CA SER A 4 9.21 15.93 -11.77
C SER A 4 9.70 17.37 -11.68
N VAL A 5 9.26 18.25 -12.60
CA VAL A 5 9.61 19.68 -12.59
C VAL A 5 9.02 20.40 -11.36
N PRO A 6 7.70 20.36 -11.10
CA PRO A 6 7.15 20.97 -9.88
C PRO A 6 7.66 20.30 -8.59
N ALA A 7 7.91 18.99 -8.61
CA ALA A 7 8.49 18.29 -7.46
C ALA A 7 9.90 18.82 -7.10
N LEU A 8 10.76 19.06 -8.09
CA LEU A 8 12.10 19.62 -7.85
C LEU A 8 12.04 21.04 -7.25
N CYS A 9 11.14 21.90 -7.73
CA CYS A 9 10.93 23.23 -7.16
C CYS A 9 10.48 23.16 -5.69
N TYR A 10 9.57 22.22 -5.37
CA TYR A 10 9.09 22.04 -4.00
C TYR A 10 10.17 21.49 -3.07
N ILE A 11 10.99 20.54 -3.53
CA ILE A 11 12.14 20.02 -2.78
C ILE A 11 13.14 21.14 -2.48
N ALA A 12 13.47 21.99 -3.46
CA ALA A 12 14.36 23.13 -3.26
C ALA A 12 13.81 24.13 -2.21
N TYR A 13 12.50 24.38 -2.25
CA TYR A 13 11.82 25.22 -1.25
C TYR A 13 11.86 24.61 0.16
N LEU A 14 11.62 23.30 0.29
CA LEU A 14 11.70 22.57 1.57
C LEU A 14 13.10 22.60 2.18
N ILE A 15 14.13 22.42 1.37
CA ILE A 15 15.54 22.51 1.79
C ILE A 15 15.85 23.94 2.25
N ALA A 16 15.42 24.95 1.49
CA ALA A 16 15.66 26.36 1.85
C ALA A 16 14.93 26.80 3.13
N THR A 17 13.83 26.14 3.48
CA THR A 17 13.06 26.42 4.71
C THR A 17 13.42 25.51 5.89
N GLY A 18 14.37 24.58 5.72
CA GLY A 18 14.82 23.65 6.77
C GLY A 18 13.74 22.70 7.27
N LYS A 19 12.71 22.45 6.46
CA LYS A 19 11.61 21.51 6.74
C LYS A 19 11.74 20.20 5.96
N ASP A 20 12.94 19.94 5.46
CA ASP A 20 13.22 18.70 4.75
C ASP A 20 13.20 17.52 5.75
N HIS A 21 12.69 16.36 5.33
CA HIS A 21 12.65 15.17 6.20
C HIS A 21 13.76 14.16 5.86
N PHE A 22 14.71 14.53 5.00
CA PHE A 22 15.73 13.61 4.47
C PHE A 22 17.14 13.98 4.95
N ILE A 23 17.45 15.27 5.08
CA ILE A 23 18.78 15.77 5.49
C ILE A 23 18.74 16.24 6.95
N SER A 24 17.63 16.84 7.41
CA SER A 24 17.50 17.36 8.78
C SER A 24 16.72 16.47 9.76
N SER A 25 16.22 15.30 9.34
CA SER A 25 15.51 14.35 10.22
C SER A 25 16.44 13.31 10.90
N SER A 26 15.85 12.44 11.73
CA SER A 26 16.55 11.32 12.36
C SER A 26 17.01 10.29 11.33
N ALA A 27 18.16 9.67 11.55
CA ALA A 27 18.66 8.57 10.70
C ALA A 27 17.64 7.42 10.55
N THR A 28 16.76 7.24 11.53
CA THR A 28 15.66 6.26 11.48
C THR A 28 14.62 6.61 10.41
N ASP A 29 14.23 7.88 10.29
CA ASP A 29 13.21 8.31 9.32
C ASP A 29 13.74 8.17 7.89
N THR A 30 15.00 8.55 7.67
CA THR A 30 15.68 8.36 6.39
C THR A 30 15.77 6.88 6.00
N ALA A 31 16.09 6.00 6.97
CA ALA A 31 16.11 4.56 6.72
C ALA A 31 14.72 4.00 6.36
N LEU A 32 13.66 4.43 7.06
CA LEU A 32 12.27 4.04 6.77
C LEU A 32 11.83 4.53 5.38
N LEU A 33 12.15 5.78 5.03
CA LEU A 33 11.84 6.36 3.71
C LEU A 33 12.53 5.62 2.57
N ILE A 34 13.80 5.23 2.75
CA ILE A 34 14.52 4.38 1.78
C ILE A 34 13.85 3.00 1.70
N GLY A 35 13.47 2.42 2.85
CA GLY A 35 12.80 1.12 2.93
C GLY A 35 11.43 1.04 2.23
N CYS A 36 10.70 2.17 2.16
CA CYS A 36 9.44 2.26 1.41
C CYS A 36 9.58 1.88 -0.07
N GLY A 37 10.75 2.10 -0.68
CA GLY A 37 11.01 1.71 -2.07
C GLY A 37 10.97 0.20 -2.26
N PRO A 38 11.90 -0.56 -1.66
CA PRO A 38 11.93 -2.02 -1.75
C PRO A 38 10.64 -2.70 -1.28
N ILE A 39 10.04 -2.25 -0.17
CA ILE A 39 8.83 -2.89 0.38
C ILE A 39 7.64 -2.79 -0.58
N THR A 40 7.60 -1.76 -1.43
CA THR A 40 6.56 -1.58 -2.45
C THR A 40 6.94 -2.25 -3.78
N ALA A 41 8.20 -2.11 -4.19
CA ALA A 41 8.68 -2.62 -5.47
C ALA A 41 8.70 -4.16 -5.51
N VAL A 42 9.08 -4.82 -4.41
CA VAL A 42 9.20 -6.29 -4.36
C VAL A 42 7.85 -6.98 -4.60
N PRO A 43 6.75 -6.65 -3.88
CA PRO A 43 5.43 -7.21 -4.16
C PRO A 43 4.94 -6.92 -5.58
N LEU A 44 5.17 -5.72 -6.10
CA LEU A 44 4.76 -5.36 -7.47
C LEU A 44 5.50 -6.18 -8.52
N LEU A 45 6.81 -6.40 -8.34
CA LEU A 45 7.60 -7.25 -9.23
C LEU A 45 7.11 -8.71 -9.16
N LEU A 46 6.93 -9.25 -7.96
CA LEU A 46 6.40 -10.61 -7.76
C LEU A 46 5.01 -10.77 -8.41
N PHE A 47 4.13 -9.79 -8.24
CA PHE A 47 2.82 -9.75 -8.90
C PHE A 47 2.95 -9.69 -10.41
N ALA A 48 3.81 -8.82 -10.96
CA ALA A 48 4.02 -8.70 -12.39
C ALA A 48 4.53 -10.01 -13.03
N PHE A 49 5.40 -10.74 -12.33
CA PHE A 49 5.83 -12.06 -12.77
C PHE A 49 4.71 -13.11 -12.66
N GLY A 50 4.02 -13.18 -11.53
CA GLY A 50 2.93 -14.15 -11.30
C GLY A 50 1.72 -13.94 -12.20
N ALA A 51 1.35 -12.68 -12.48
CA ALA A 51 0.22 -12.33 -13.35
C ALA A 51 0.40 -12.81 -14.79
N ARG A 52 1.64 -12.98 -15.28
CA ARG A 52 1.89 -13.52 -16.63
C ARG A 52 1.60 -15.02 -16.73
N LEU A 53 1.52 -15.74 -15.62
CA LEU A 53 1.29 -17.19 -15.57
C LEU A 53 -0.17 -17.56 -15.25
N LEU A 54 -1.02 -16.59 -14.87
CA LEU A 54 -2.37 -16.83 -14.38
C LEU A 54 -3.43 -16.35 -15.38
N ARG A 55 -4.58 -17.02 -15.39
CA ARG A 55 -5.77 -16.55 -16.11
C ARG A 55 -6.34 -15.32 -15.40
N LEU A 56 -6.91 -14.38 -16.16
CA LEU A 56 -7.52 -13.15 -15.64
C LEU A 56 -8.53 -13.39 -14.50
N SER A 57 -9.31 -14.48 -14.56
CA SER A 57 -10.26 -14.83 -13.48
C SER A 57 -9.57 -15.18 -12.16
N THR A 58 -8.46 -15.94 -12.21
CA THR A 58 -7.67 -16.30 -11.03
C THR A 58 -6.99 -15.08 -10.41
N ILE A 59 -6.50 -14.16 -11.23
CA ILE A 59 -5.92 -12.88 -10.77
C ILE A 59 -6.98 -12.06 -10.02
N GLY A 60 -8.20 -11.98 -10.56
CA GLY A 60 -9.32 -11.29 -9.92
C GLY A 60 -9.65 -11.84 -8.54
N ILE A 61 -9.68 -13.17 -8.38
CA ILE A 61 -9.88 -13.83 -7.08
C ILE A 61 -8.74 -13.51 -6.11
N MET A 62 -7.47 -13.58 -6.57
CA MET A 62 -6.31 -13.30 -5.71
C MET A 62 -6.27 -11.85 -5.20
N GLN A 63 -6.83 -10.89 -5.94
CA GLN A 63 -6.90 -9.49 -5.50
C GLN A 63 -7.78 -9.29 -4.27
N TYR A 64 -8.72 -10.19 -3.96
CA TYR A 64 -9.52 -10.13 -2.72
C TYR A 64 -8.73 -10.46 -1.45
N ILE A 65 -7.52 -11.03 -1.59
CA ILE A 65 -6.62 -11.26 -0.46
C ILE A 65 -6.09 -9.91 0.07
N ALA A 66 -5.83 -8.94 -0.80
CA ALA A 66 -5.32 -7.63 -0.41
C ALA A 66 -6.23 -6.86 0.57
N PRO A 67 -7.54 -6.65 0.31
CA PRO A 67 -8.43 -5.98 1.26
C PRO A 67 -8.56 -6.78 2.57
N THR A 68 -8.45 -8.11 2.53
CA THR A 68 -8.46 -8.95 3.74
C THR A 68 -7.20 -8.76 4.58
N MET A 69 -6.02 -8.72 3.96
CA MET A 69 -4.77 -8.42 4.67
C MET A 69 -4.79 -7.02 5.28
N VAL A 70 -5.27 -6.00 4.55
CA VAL A 70 -5.41 -4.64 5.07
C VAL A 70 -6.36 -4.60 6.27
N PHE A 71 -7.50 -5.29 6.16
CA PHE A 71 -8.44 -5.43 7.26
C PHE A 71 -7.82 -6.08 8.51
N LEU A 72 -7.10 -7.20 8.33
CA LEU A 72 -6.42 -7.88 9.44
C LEU A 72 -5.36 -6.99 10.08
N ILE A 73 -4.59 -6.24 9.29
CA ILE A 73 -3.59 -5.29 9.81
C ILE A 73 -4.30 -4.18 10.61
N ALA A 74 -5.41 -3.63 10.10
CA ALA A 74 -6.17 -2.58 10.79
C ALA A 74 -6.69 -3.04 12.16
N VAL A 75 -7.22 -4.26 12.25
CA VAL A 75 -7.78 -4.79 13.50
C VAL A 75 -6.69 -5.32 14.45
N LEU A 76 -5.69 -6.03 13.95
CA LEU A 76 -4.70 -6.74 14.79
C LEU A 76 -3.47 -5.91 15.14
N ILE A 77 -3.07 -4.96 14.29
CA ILE A 77 -1.85 -4.16 14.49
C ILE A 77 -2.20 -2.73 14.91
N PHE A 78 -3.21 -2.13 14.29
CA PHE A 78 -3.63 -0.76 14.61
C PHE A 78 -4.70 -0.69 15.70
N ASP A 79 -5.19 -1.85 16.19
CA ASP A 79 -6.26 -1.96 17.19
C ASP A 79 -7.48 -1.07 16.88
N GLU A 80 -7.79 -0.88 15.59
CA GLU A 80 -8.95 -0.07 15.22
C GLU A 80 -10.24 -0.74 15.69
N PRO A 81 -11.21 0.04 16.24
CA PRO A 81 -12.45 -0.52 16.76
C PRO A 81 -13.19 -1.22 15.62
N PHE A 82 -13.23 -2.54 15.71
CA PHE A 82 -13.98 -3.37 14.78
C PHE A 82 -15.48 -3.22 15.06
N GLY A 83 -16.08 -2.26 14.38
CA GLY A 83 -17.51 -1.98 14.47
C GLY A 83 -18.35 -2.85 13.53
N THR A 84 -19.65 -2.79 13.74
CA THR A 84 -20.65 -3.53 12.96
C THR A 84 -20.61 -3.17 11.47
N ILE A 85 -20.26 -1.92 11.13
CA ILE A 85 -20.20 -1.45 9.73
C ILE A 85 -19.03 -2.10 8.99
N GLN A 86 -17.85 -2.22 9.61
CA GLN A 86 -16.70 -2.90 9.00
C GLN A 86 -16.98 -4.40 8.79
N ALA A 87 -17.69 -5.04 9.73
CA ALA A 87 -18.11 -6.43 9.61
C ALA A 87 -19.06 -6.66 8.42
N ILE A 88 -20.05 -5.79 8.24
CA ILE A 88 -20.99 -5.86 7.11
C ILE A 88 -20.26 -5.62 5.77
N ALA A 89 -19.35 -4.64 5.73
CA ALA A 89 -18.55 -4.37 4.54
C ALA A 89 -17.67 -5.57 4.16
N PHE A 90 -17.04 -6.21 5.15
CA PHE A 90 -16.23 -7.41 4.94
C PHE A 90 -17.08 -8.58 4.42
N ALA A 91 -18.26 -8.81 5.01
CA ALA A 91 -19.19 -9.84 4.54
C ALA A 91 -19.67 -9.59 3.10
N LEU A 92 -19.96 -8.34 2.73
CA LEU A 92 -20.35 -7.96 1.37
C LEU A 92 -19.26 -8.22 0.33
N ILE A 93 -17.99 -8.09 0.70
CA ILE A 93 -16.85 -8.37 -0.20
C ILE A 93 -16.71 -9.88 -0.42
N TRP A 94 -16.89 -10.68 0.63
CA TRP A 94 -16.66 -12.13 0.58
C TRP A 94 -17.86 -12.95 0.08
N THR A 95 -19.09 -12.45 0.23
CA THR A 95 -20.31 -13.17 -0.21
C THR A 95 -20.29 -13.48 -1.72
N PRO A 96 -20.02 -12.50 -2.63
CA PRO A 96 -19.95 -12.78 -4.07
C PRO A 96 -18.78 -13.70 -4.43
N LEU A 97 -17.66 -13.60 -3.69
CA LEU A 97 -16.49 -14.42 -3.92
C LEU A 97 -16.77 -15.90 -3.62
N ALA A 98 -17.40 -16.18 -2.48
CA ALA A 98 -17.80 -17.53 -2.07
C ALA A 98 -18.84 -18.16 -3.00
N MET A 99 -19.66 -17.33 -3.67
CA MET A 99 -20.62 -17.81 -4.69
C MET A 99 -19.97 -18.07 -6.05
N TYR A 100 -18.87 -17.37 -6.38
CA TYR A 100 -18.15 -17.50 -7.65
C TYR A 100 -17.13 -18.65 -7.64
N SER A 101 -16.50 -18.91 -6.49
CA SER A 101 -15.55 -20.00 -6.27
C SER A 101 -16.22 -21.37 -6.21
#